data_AF-A0A1B0C9Z1-F1
#
_entry.id   AF-A0A1B0C9Z1-F1
#
_cell.length_a   1.000
_cell.length_b   1.000
_cell.length_c   1.000
_cell.angle_alpha   90.00
_cell.angle_beta   90.00
_cell.angle_gamma   90.00
#
_symmetry.space_group_name_H-M   'P 1'
#
loop_
_entity.id
_entity.type
_entity.pdbx_description
1 polymer ?
#
loop_
_entity_poly.entity_id
_entity_poly.type
_entity_poly.pdbx_seq_one_letter_code
_entity_poly.pdbx_strand_id
1 'polypeptide(L)'
;MELTSVDDFRERAWSLLPKGPLDYYRSGAGDEYSLRLNQSAFDRPTYLKDVSERTTKTNVLGINMDMPVGIAPTAMQRMAHPEGEVANAKAAAASGVLFTLSTIATSSIEEVAEATPESNKWFQLYIYRDRELTKNLVRRAEKNGYKAIVLTVDAPLFGLRRRDVKNKFTLAPHLQLANFVGEKATGVHNSEGGSGLLEYRCSYRGLSVEAMELTSVDDFRERAWSLLPKGPLDYYRSGAGDEYSLRLNQSAFDRPTYLKDVSERTTKTNVLGINMDMPVGIAPTAMQRMAHPEGEVANAKAAAASGVLFTLSTIATSSIEEVAEATPESNKWFQLYIYRDRELTKNLVRRAEKNGYKAIVLTVDAPLFGLRRRDVKNKFTLAPHLQLANFVGEKATGVHNSEGGSGLLEYVNKQFDDSITWDDVKWLVEFTKLPVIAKGILTAEDATTAVQCGCRGIIVSNHGARQIDGVPASIEALPEVVAAVGERVTVMMDGGIRQGTDVFKALALGAKLVFIGRPAIWGLTADGQRGVETILKIIKNELNICMAIAGCPTVSDISRKYVVHESYYSKL
;
A
#
# COMPACT_ATOMS: atom_id res chain seq x y z
N MET A 1 38.18 -12.73 16.09
CA MET A 1 37.87 -11.77 15.02
C MET A 1 37.75 -10.44 15.72
N GLU A 2 38.66 -9.51 15.47
CA GLU A 2 38.51 -8.13 15.96
C GLU A 2 37.27 -7.55 15.27
N LEU A 3 36.24 -7.23 16.05
CA LEU A 3 35.05 -6.55 15.54
C LEU A 3 35.35 -5.06 15.64
N THR A 4 35.52 -4.40 14.49
CA THR A 4 36.07 -3.04 14.39
C THR A 4 35.02 -2.00 14.05
N SER A 5 33.86 -2.43 13.56
CA SER A 5 32.74 -1.56 13.16
C SER A 5 31.40 -2.05 13.69
N VAL A 6 30.41 -1.16 13.74
CA VAL A 6 29.01 -1.54 14.05
C VAL A 6 28.48 -2.57 13.06
N ASP A 7 28.93 -2.52 11.80
CA ASP A 7 28.57 -3.50 10.77
C ASP A 7 29.17 -4.88 11.08
N ASP A 8 30.42 -4.96 11.57
CA ASP A 8 31.04 -6.23 11.98
C ASP A 8 30.25 -6.89 13.12
N PHE A 9 29.85 -6.09 14.13
CA PHE A 9 29.00 -6.55 15.23
C PHE A 9 27.63 -7.02 14.73
N ARG A 10 27.04 -6.33 13.75
CA ARG A 10 25.76 -6.69 13.14
C ARG A 10 25.84 -8.02 12.39
N GLU A 11 26.81 -8.18 11.48
CA GLU A 11 27.00 -9.42 10.73
C GLU A 11 27.28 -10.60 11.66
N ARG A 12 28.10 -10.38 12.70
CA ARG A 12 28.36 -11.40 13.72
C ARG A 12 27.08 -11.77 14.48
N ALA A 13 26.30 -10.79 14.93
CA ALA A 13 25.03 -11.04 15.60
C ALA A 13 24.05 -11.81 14.71
N TRP A 14 23.93 -11.45 13.43
CA TRP A 14 23.06 -12.14 12.48
C TRP A 14 23.45 -13.60 12.26
N SER A 15 24.74 -13.93 12.32
CA SER A 15 25.22 -15.32 12.22
C SER A 15 24.87 -16.19 13.43
N LEU A 16 24.59 -15.57 14.58
CA LEU A 16 24.36 -16.27 15.86
C LEU A 16 22.87 -16.36 16.23
N LEU A 17 22.03 -15.50 15.68
CA LEU A 17 20.61 -15.44 16.02
C LEU A 17 19.80 -16.55 15.33
N PRO A 18 18.89 -17.25 16.05
CA PRO A 18 17.89 -18.09 15.41
C PRO A 18 17.00 -17.26 14.48
N LYS A 19 16.42 -17.91 13.46
CA LYS A 19 15.66 -17.23 12.39
C LYS A 19 14.55 -16.30 12.90
N GLY A 20 13.77 -16.73 13.89
CA GLY A 20 12.68 -15.92 14.47
C GLY A 20 13.17 -14.59 15.06
N PRO A 21 14.06 -14.61 16.06
CA PRO A 21 14.71 -13.40 16.59
C PRO A 21 15.43 -12.56 15.51
N LEU A 22 16.12 -13.22 14.57
CA LEU A 22 16.81 -12.54 13.47
C LEU A 22 15.83 -11.73 12.60
N ASP A 23 14.73 -12.35 12.16
CA ASP A 23 13.71 -11.71 11.33
C ASP A 23 13.01 -10.58 12.10
N TYR A 24 12.78 -10.75 13.39
CA TYR A 24 12.21 -9.71 14.25
C TYR A 24 13.11 -8.46 14.31
N TYR A 25 14.41 -8.62 14.56
CA TYR A 25 15.35 -7.49 14.70
C TYR A 25 15.74 -6.85 13.36
N ARG A 26 15.63 -7.60 12.26
CA ARG A 26 16.04 -7.14 10.92
C ARG A 26 14.88 -6.56 10.09
N SER A 27 13.63 -6.66 10.55
CA SER A 27 12.46 -6.24 9.78
C SER A 27 11.94 -4.86 10.18
N GLY A 28 11.35 -4.17 9.20
CA GLY A 28 10.58 -2.95 9.37
C GLY A 28 9.09 -3.16 9.04
N ALA A 29 8.30 -2.10 9.13
CA ALA A 29 6.89 -2.15 8.74
C ALA A 29 6.72 -2.22 7.22
N GLY A 30 5.66 -2.91 6.76
CA GLY A 30 5.29 -2.97 5.34
C GLY A 30 6.36 -3.62 4.47
N ASP A 31 6.79 -2.91 3.43
CA ASP A 31 7.87 -3.29 2.49
C ASP A 31 9.28 -2.83 2.95
N GLU A 32 9.39 -2.37 4.19
CA GLU A 32 10.63 -1.90 4.81
C GLU A 32 11.26 -0.66 4.13
N TYR A 33 10.50 0.08 3.31
CA TYR A 33 11.01 1.27 2.63
C TYR A 33 11.52 2.34 3.60
N SER A 34 10.74 2.65 4.65
CA SER A 34 11.17 3.61 5.69
C SER A 34 12.41 3.15 6.46
N LEU A 35 12.64 1.84 6.61
CA LEU A 35 13.86 1.32 7.23
C LEU A 35 15.08 1.58 6.34
N ARG A 36 14.96 1.37 5.02
CA ARG A 36 16.04 1.65 4.07
C ARG A 36 16.41 3.14 3.99
N LEU A 37 15.42 4.04 3.93
CA LEU A 37 15.70 5.48 3.92
C LEU A 37 16.39 5.96 5.20
N ASN A 38 15.99 5.44 6.37
CA ASN A 38 16.65 5.78 7.63
C ASN A 38 18.14 5.38 7.63
N GLN A 39 18.51 4.31 6.91
CA GLN A 39 19.89 3.86 6.80
C GLN A 39 20.69 4.74 5.83
N SER A 40 20.16 5.01 4.63
CA SER A 40 20.88 5.78 3.59
C SER A 40 20.97 7.28 3.89
N ALA A 41 20.17 7.81 4.83
CA ALA A 41 20.20 9.23 5.20
C ALA A 41 21.54 9.68 5.81
N PHE A 42 22.39 8.75 6.25
CA PHE A 42 23.69 9.05 6.87
C PHE A 42 24.88 9.11 5.89
N ASP A 43 24.66 8.91 4.58
CA ASP A 43 25.73 8.79 3.57
C ASP A 43 26.33 10.12 3.07
N ARG A 44 26.13 11.24 3.78
CA ARG A 44 26.63 12.58 3.39
C ARG A 44 27.76 13.07 4.30
N PRO A 45 29.03 13.04 3.87
CA PRO A 45 30.10 13.70 4.60
C PRO A 45 30.10 15.22 4.32
N THR A 46 30.44 16.02 5.34
CA THR A 46 30.88 17.41 5.19
C THR A 46 32.37 17.49 5.48
N TYR A 47 33.11 18.32 4.72
CA TYR A 47 34.58 18.46 4.81
C TYR A 47 34.98 19.88 5.22
N LEU A 48 36.20 20.04 5.77
CA LEU A 48 36.85 21.33 6.13
C LEU A 48 36.21 22.12 7.28
N LYS A 49 36.09 21.52 8.47
CA LYS A 49 35.83 22.23 9.73
C LYS A 49 37.05 22.12 10.65
N ASP A 50 37.34 23.17 11.41
CA ASP A 50 38.34 23.12 12.48
C ASP A 50 37.87 22.14 13.57
N VAL A 51 38.71 21.17 13.89
CA VAL A 51 38.46 20.08 14.84
C VAL A 51 39.61 19.96 15.85
N SER A 52 40.35 21.05 16.07
CA SER A 52 41.43 21.10 17.06
C SER A 52 40.93 20.88 18.49
N GLU A 53 39.75 21.40 18.80
CA GLU A 53 39.00 21.11 20.03
C GLU A 53 37.85 20.13 19.72
N ARG A 54 37.97 18.89 20.20
CA ARG A 54 36.96 17.84 20.05
C ARG A 54 36.48 17.36 21.40
N THR A 55 35.18 17.36 21.58
CA THR A 55 34.52 16.66 22.68
C THR A 55 33.32 15.91 22.13
N THR A 56 33.11 14.70 22.63
CA THR A 56 31.87 13.95 22.41
C THR A 56 30.87 14.22 23.53
N LYS A 57 31.29 14.85 24.64
CA LYS A 57 30.41 15.06 25.78
C LYS A 57 29.22 15.95 25.43
N THR A 58 28.05 15.59 25.94
CA THR A 58 26.81 16.37 25.75
C THR A 58 25.96 16.37 27.02
N ASN A 59 24.96 17.25 27.06
CA ASN A 59 23.93 17.26 28.09
C ASN A 59 22.56 17.12 27.44
N VAL A 60 21.76 16.14 27.87
CA VAL A 60 20.39 15.92 27.39
C VAL A 60 19.46 15.88 28.59
N LEU A 61 18.51 16.82 28.68
CA LEU A 61 17.57 16.93 29.81
C LEU A 61 18.27 16.98 31.19
N GLY A 62 19.41 17.67 31.29
CA GLY A 62 20.18 17.77 32.53
C GLY A 62 21.09 16.58 32.81
N ILE A 63 21.13 15.57 31.93
CA ILE A 63 21.98 14.39 32.06
C ILE A 63 23.26 14.58 31.26
N ASN A 64 24.40 14.58 31.95
CA ASN A 64 25.71 14.57 31.30
C ASN A 64 26.02 13.18 30.73
N MET A 65 26.45 13.16 29.47
CA MET A 65 26.80 11.94 28.74
C MET A 65 28.19 12.10 28.13
N ASP A 66 28.96 11.00 28.06
CA ASP A 66 30.31 11.02 27.50
C ASP A 66 30.32 11.07 25.96
N MET A 67 29.22 10.68 25.32
CA MET A 67 28.97 10.82 23.89
C MET A 67 27.48 11.10 23.61
N PRO A 68 27.09 11.73 22.48
CA PRO A 68 25.69 12.04 22.17
C PRO A 68 24.99 10.83 21.55
N VAL A 69 25.17 9.66 22.16
CA VAL A 69 24.65 8.38 21.71
C VAL A 69 23.86 7.76 22.85
N GLY A 70 22.70 7.18 22.55
CA GLY A 70 21.93 6.37 23.49
C GLY A 70 21.52 5.06 22.85
N ILE A 71 21.36 4.03 23.65
CA ILE A 71 20.76 2.76 23.22
C ILE A 71 19.25 2.94 23.24
N ALA A 72 18.66 2.94 22.04
CA ALA A 72 17.22 3.05 21.83
C ALA A 72 16.45 1.87 22.45
N PRO A 73 15.17 2.06 22.82
CA PRO A 73 14.38 1.00 23.43
C PRO A 73 14.04 -0.09 22.42
N THR A 74 14.82 -1.17 22.46
CA THR A 74 14.58 -2.41 21.71
C THR A 74 13.95 -3.44 22.64
N ALA A 75 12.80 -3.98 22.24
CA ALA A 75 12.04 -4.95 23.02
C ALA A 75 12.66 -6.37 23.00
N MET A 76 12.36 -7.15 24.03
CA MET A 76 12.60 -8.60 24.14
C MET A 76 14.05 -9.07 23.89
N GLN A 77 15.03 -8.35 24.42
CA GLN A 77 16.46 -8.57 24.15
C GLN A 77 16.98 -9.93 24.66
N ARG A 78 16.28 -10.60 25.59
CA ARG A 78 16.62 -11.97 26.01
C ARG A 78 16.42 -13.03 24.92
N MET A 79 15.73 -12.67 23.83
CA MET A 79 15.73 -13.50 22.61
C MET A 79 17.09 -13.54 21.91
N ALA A 80 17.94 -12.54 22.14
CA ALA A 80 19.27 -12.46 21.54
C ALA A 80 20.37 -12.99 22.47
N HIS A 81 20.26 -12.76 23.79
CA HIS A 81 21.23 -13.20 24.78
C HIS A 81 20.60 -13.32 26.17
N PRO A 82 20.95 -14.30 27.04
CA PRO A 82 20.32 -14.49 28.35
C PRO A 82 20.29 -13.24 29.26
N GLU A 83 21.33 -12.42 29.23
CA GLU A 83 21.37 -11.15 29.98
C GLU A 83 20.51 -10.04 29.35
N GLY A 84 20.14 -10.15 28.07
CA GLY A 84 19.21 -9.27 27.35
C GLY A 84 19.41 -7.77 27.62
N GLU A 85 18.35 -7.13 28.10
CA GLU A 85 18.33 -5.69 28.40
C GLU A 85 19.34 -5.30 29.49
N VAL A 86 19.60 -6.19 30.46
CA VAL A 86 20.55 -5.93 31.55
C VAL A 86 21.97 -5.79 31.03
N ALA A 87 22.39 -6.62 30.07
CA ALA A 87 23.72 -6.50 29.47
C ALA A 87 23.89 -5.15 28.74
N ASN A 88 22.89 -4.74 27.95
CA ASN A 88 22.93 -3.46 27.25
C ASN A 88 22.88 -2.25 28.20
N ALA A 89 22.13 -2.36 29.31
CA ALA A 89 22.14 -1.33 30.35
C ALA A 89 23.51 -1.20 31.02
N LYS A 90 24.17 -2.31 31.36
CA LYS A 90 25.53 -2.30 31.93
C LYS A 90 26.54 -1.70 30.94
N ALA A 91 26.46 -2.08 29.66
CA ALA A 91 27.32 -1.54 28.62
C ALA A 91 27.13 -0.02 28.44
N ALA A 92 25.88 0.45 28.48
CA ALA A 92 25.58 1.87 28.42
C ALA A 92 26.17 2.63 29.61
N ALA A 93 25.98 2.09 30.83
CA ALA A 93 26.52 2.67 32.06
C ALA A 93 28.05 2.75 32.02
N ALA A 94 28.73 1.68 31.62
CA ALA A 94 30.18 1.63 31.50
C ALA A 94 30.73 2.61 30.44
N SER A 95 29.94 2.93 29.41
CA SER A 95 30.32 3.83 28.32
C SER A 95 29.86 5.27 28.53
N GLY A 96 29.25 5.58 29.68
CA GLY A 96 28.74 6.93 29.98
C GLY A 96 27.60 7.39 29.06
N VAL A 97 26.85 6.45 28.49
CA VAL A 97 25.73 6.72 27.56
C VAL A 97 24.38 6.34 28.17
N LEU A 98 23.33 6.84 27.52
CA LEU A 98 21.95 6.62 27.93
C LEU A 98 21.46 5.24 27.49
N PHE A 99 20.81 4.50 28.38
CA PHE A 99 20.02 3.32 28.04
C PHE A 99 18.53 3.60 28.17
N THR A 100 17.73 3.20 27.19
CA THR A 100 16.26 3.27 27.30
C THR A 100 15.67 1.87 27.36
N LEU A 101 15.00 1.53 28.46
CA LEU A 101 14.30 0.24 28.60
C LEU A 101 12.94 0.30 27.89
N SER A 102 12.60 -0.73 27.12
CA SER A 102 11.26 -0.87 26.53
C SER A 102 10.22 -1.31 27.56
N THR A 103 8.96 -0.85 27.45
CA THR A 103 7.86 -1.46 28.23
C THR A 103 7.72 -2.96 27.91
N ILE A 104 7.98 -3.34 26.66
CA ILE A 104 7.87 -4.73 26.14
C ILE A 104 9.24 -5.42 26.28
N ALA A 105 9.85 -5.32 27.46
CA ALA A 105 11.15 -5.92 27.75
C ALA A 105 11.00 -7.32 28.36
N THR A 106 12.02 -8.14 28.13
CA THR A 106 12.18 -9.45 28.79
C THR A 106 12.92 -9.37 30.13
N SER A 107 13.37 -8.17 30.51
CA SER A 107 13.87 -7.82 31.84
C SER A 107 12.99 -6.70 32.41
N SER A 108 12.69 -6.77 33.69
CA SER A 108 11.81 -5.82 34.38
C SER A 108 12.48 -4.48 34.62
N ILE A 109 11.65 -3.45 34.88
CA ILE A 109 12.08 -2.13 35.36
C ILE A 109 13.05 -2.28 36.53
N GLU A 110 12.70 -3.14 37.49
CA GLU A 110 13.44 -3.40 38.73
C GLU A 110 14.77 -4.10 38.45
N GLU A 111 14.80 -5.20 37.68
CA GLU A 111 16.03 -5.94 37.36
C GLU A 111 17.09 -5.04 36.68
N VAL A 112 16.66 -4.19 35.74
CA VAL A 112 17.56 -3.28 35.03
C VAL A 112 18.07 -2.17 35.95
N ALA A 113 17.22 -1.67 36.85
CA ALA A 113 17.61 -0.64 37.81
C ALA A 113 18.60 -1.19 38.86
N GLU A 114 18.35 -2.39 39.38
CA GLU A 114 19.24 -3.06 40.34
C GLU A 114 20.61 -3.34 39.72
N ALA A 115 20.66 -3.76 38.45
CA ALA A 115 21.91 -4.00 37.76
C ALA A 115 22.71 -2.72 37.45
N THR A 116 22.04 -1.56 37.43
CA THR A 116 22.64 -0.27 37.06
C THR A 116 22.09 0.91 37.89
N PRO A 117 22.34 0.93 39.22
CA PRO A 117 21.68 1.86 40.13
C PRO A 117 22.00 3.33 39.79
N GLU A 118 23.27 3.63 39.51
CA GLU A 118 23.77 4.98 39.23
C GLU A 118 23.71 5.38 37.74
N SER A 119 23.21 4.51 36.86
CA SER A 119 23.21 4.76 35.43
C SER A 119 22.16 5.80 35.01
N ASN A 120 22.46 6.49 33.91
CA ASN A 120 21.49 7.29 33.20
C ASN A 120 20.58 6.37 32.39
N LYS A 121 19.37 6.14 32.88
CA LYS A 121 18.37 5.26 32.25
C LYS A 121 17.04 5.97 32.05
N TRP A 122 16.44 5.76 30.88
CA TRP A 122 15.09 6.21 30.52
C TRP A 122 14.16 5.01 30.35
N PHE A 123 12.85 5.23 30.50
CA PHE A 123 11.85 4.18 30.34
C PHE A 123 10.91 4.53 29.19
N GLN A 124 10.89 3.71 28.16
CA GLN A 124 9.90 3.81 27.09
C GLN A 124 8.55 3.35 27.62
N LEU A 125 7.52 4.13 27.32
CA LEU A 125 6.15 3.88 27.75
C LEU A 125 5.21 3.81 26.53
N TYR A 126 4.52 2.68 26.38
CA TYR A 126 3.29 2.58 25.59
C TYR A 126 2.09 2.95 26.48
N ILE A 127 1.13 3.67 25.91
CA ILE A 127 -0.13 3.97 26.61
C ILE A 127 -1.10 2.80 26.41
N TYR A 128 -1.53 2.17 27.51
CA TYR A 128 -2.50 1.07 27.48
C TYR A 128 -3.93 1.58 27.71
N ARG A 129 -4.91 0.79 27.25
CA ARG A 129 -6.34 1.05 27.52
C ARG A 129 -6.62 1.07 29.02
N ASP A 130 -6.02 0.14 29.75
CA ASP A 130 -5.98 0.20 31.20
C ASP A 130 -5.03 1.34 31.63
N ARG A 131 -5.65 2.43 32.10
CA ARG A 131 -4.93 3.61 32.55
C ARG A 131 -4.23 3.38 33.88
N GLU A 132 -4.71 2.46 34.71
CA GLU A 132 -4.02 2.13 35.96
C GLU A 132 -2.77 1.29 35.71
N LEU A 133 -2.78 0.37 34.75
CA LEU A 133 -1.56 -0.29 34.26
C LEU A 133 -0.51 0.74 33.80
N THR A 134 -0.93 1.71 32.99
CA THR A 134 -0.03 2.76 32.49
C THR A 134 0.56 3.59 33.65
N LYS A 135 -0.27 3.99 34.62
CA LYS A 135 0.18 4.71 35.82
C LYS A 135 1.09 3.86 36.70
N ASN A 136 0.83 2.57 36.83
CA ASN A 136 1.64 1.64 37.61
C ASN A 136 3.07 1.56 37.04
N LEU A 137 3.20 1.37 35.73
CA LEU A 137 4.50 1.33 35.04
C LEU A 137 5.31 2.62 35.26
N VAL A 138 4.65 3.79 35.18
CA VAL A 138 5.30 5.08 35.47
C VAL A 138 5.79 5.14 36.91
N ARG A 139 4.93 4.83 37.89
CA ARG A 139 5.32 4.82 39.32
C ARG A 139 6.48 3.86 39.59
N ARG A 140 6.50 2.69 38.94
CA ARG A 140 7.60 1.72 39.03
C ARG A 140 8.88 2.29 38.46
N ALA A 141 8.84 2.91 37.29
CA ALA A 141 10.02 3.55 36.69
C ALA A 141 10.57 4.69 37.56
N GLU A 142 9.69 5.56 38.07
CA GLU A 142 10.07 6.66 38.97
C GLU A 142 10.72 6.14 40.26
N LYS A 143 10.08 5.15 40.91
CA LYS A 143 10.60 4.52 42.14
C LYS A 143 11.99 3.89 41.94
N ASN A 144 12.28 3.40 40.73
CA ASN A 144 13.53 2.74 40.38
C ASN A 144 14.55 3.66 39.68
N GLY A 145 14.37 4.99 39.80
CA GLY A 145 15.38 5.97 39.40
C GLY A 145 15.54 6.16 37.89
N TYR A 146 14.50 5.88 37.10
CA TYR A 146 14.48 6.25 35.69
C TYR A 146 14.27 7.76 35.55
N LYS A 147 15.15 8.41 34.77
CA LYS A 147 15.25 9.87 34.72
C LYS A 147 14.26 10.54 33.77
N ALA A 148 13.71 9.78 32.82
CA ALA A 148 12.68 10.26 31.90
C ALA A 148 11.80 9.11 31.40
N ILE A 149 10.58 9.49 31.01
CA ILE A 149 9.64 8.63 30.30
C ILE A 149 9.68 8.99 28.81
N VAL A 150 10.05 8.02 27.97
CA VAL A 150 10.01 8.14 26.51
C VAL A 150 8.64 7.66 26.04
N LEU A 151 7.75 8.59 25.77
CA LEU A 151 6.41 8.26 25.31
C LEU A 151 6.45 7.74 23.86
N THR A 152 6.02 6.51 23.63
CA THR A 152 5.85 5.96 22.27
C THR A 152 4.50 6.41 21.72
N VAL A 153 4.53 7.16 20.63
CA VAL A 153 3.35 7.87 20.10
C VAL A 153 2.89 7.38 18.73
N ASP A 154 3.74 6.62 18.06
CA ASP A 154 3.59 6.06 16.72
C ASP A 154 3.07 4.61 16.72
N ALA A 155 2.79 4.04 17.90
CA ALA A 155 2.30 2.68 18.07
C ALA A 155 0.91 2.57 18.76
N PRO A 156 -0.12 3.34 18.36
CA PRO A 156 -1.50 3.09 18.83
C PRO A 156 -2.03 1.71 18.37
N LEU A 157 -1.45 1.19 17.28
CA LEU A 157 -1.49 -0.19 16.82
C LEU A 157 -0.06 -0.57 16.41
N PHE A 158 0.35 -1.82 16.63
CA PHE A 158 1.62 -2.30 16.08
C PHE A 158 1.56 -2.29 14.55
N GLY A 159 2.62 -1.78 13.92
CA GLY A 159 2.77 -1.84 12.47
C GLY A 159 2.80 -3.28 11.96
N LEU A 160 2.26 -3.52 10.77
CA LEU A 160 2.30 -4.83 10.14
C LEU A 160 3.73 -5.17 9.69
N ARG A 161 4.40 -6.07 10.41
CA ARG A 161 5.70 -6.64 10.02
C ARG A 161 5.49 -7.94 9.27
N ARG A 162 5.67 -7.92 7.95
CA ARG A 162 5.34 -9.05 7.06
C ARG A 162 6.13 -10.32 7.40
N ARG A 163 7.42 -10.20 7.75
CA ARG A 163 8.26 -11.35 8.15
C ARG A 163 7.77 -12.03 9.42
N ASP A 164 7.28 -11.27 10.39
CA ASP A 164 6.75 -11.83 11.63
C ASP A 164 5.47 -12.64 11.38
N VAL A 165 4.58 -12.12 10.53
CA VAL A 165 3.33 -12.81 10.14
C VAL A 165 3.67 -14.10 9.40
N LYS A 166 4.53 -14.01 8.37
CA LYS A 166 4.91 -15.15 7.53
C LYS A 166 5.61 -16.25 8.33
N ASN A 167 6.50 -15.88 9.25
CA ASN A 167 7.23 -16.84 10.09
C ASN A 167 6.48 -17.22 11.37
N LYS A 168 5.24 -16.74 11.57
CA LYS A 168 4.42 -17.00 12.76
C LYS A 168 5.19 -16.72 14.06
N PHE A 169 5.82 -15.54 14.12
CA PHE A 169 6.66 -15.16 15.25
C PHE A 169 5.90 -15.29 16.57
N THR A 170 6.53 -15.98 17.53
CA THR A 170 6.05 -16.12 18.91
C THR A 170 7.22 -15.93 19.86
N LEU A 171 6.94 -15.39 21.06
CA LEU A 171 7.95 -15.34 22.11
C LEU A 171 8.21 -16.77 22.61
N ALA A 172 9.47 -17.13 22.81
CA ALA A 172 9.83 -18.47 23.28
C ALA A 172 9.17 -18.75 24.65
N PRO A 173 8.65 -19.97 24.91
CA PRO A 173 7.85 -20.24 26.12
C PRO A 173 8.55 -20.00 27.47
N HIS A 174 9.88 -20.02 27.49
CA HIS A 174 10.69 -19.77 28.68
C HIS A 174 10.96 -18.27 28.91
N LEU A 175 10.56 -17.41 27.97
CA LEU A 175 10.66 -15.95 28.08
C LEU A 175 9.27 -15.36 28.32
N GLN A 176 9.24 -14.27 29.09
CA GLN A 176 8.03 -13.53 29.38
C GLN A 176 8.29 -12.02 29.30
N LEU A 177 7.23 -11.25 29.10
CA LEU A 177 7.30 -9.80 29.20
C LEU A 177 7.36 -9.42 30.69
N ALA A 178 8.58 -9.19 31.18
CA ALA A 178 8.88 -9.11 32.61
C ALA A 178 8.13 -7.96 33.33
N ASN A 179 7.77 -6.90 32.61
CA ASN A 179 7.03 -5.78 33.18
C ASN A 179 5.56 -6.09 33.50
N PHE A 180 5.00 -7.20 33.00
CA PHE A 180 3.58 -7.54 33.15
C PHE A 180 3.33 -8.81 33.99
N VAL A 181 4.37 -9.39 34.58
CA VAL A 181 4.27 -10.63 35.35
C VAL A 181 3.42 -10.37 36.61
N GLY A 182 2.33 -11.11 36.77
CA GLY A 182 1.41 -11.00 37.91
C GLY A 182 0.27 -9.99 37.74
N GLU A 183 0.24 -9.22 36.65
CA GLU A 183 -0.86 -8.29 36.37
C GLU A 183 -1.90 -8.92 35.42
N LYS A 184 -3.20 -8.79 35.75
CA LYS A 184 -4.30 -9.14 34.83
C LYS A 184 -4.43 -8.07 33.74
N ALA A 185 -3.42 -7.92 32.89
CA ALA A 185 -3.48 -7.00 31.77
C ALA A 185 -4.51 -7.52 30.75
N THR A 186 -5.68 -6.89 30.66
CA THR A 186 -6.63 -7.15 29.57
C THR A 186 -5.97 -6.79 28.25
N GLY A 187 -5.56 -7.80 27.48
CA GLY A 187 -4.84 -7.64 26.21
C GLY A 187 -3.46 -8.32 26.15
N VAL A 188 -2.95 -8.83 27.27
CA VAL A 188 -1.79 -9.74 27.32
C VAL A 188 -2.23 -10.99 28.07
N HIS A 189 -2.88 -11.91 27.36
CA HIS A 189 -3.28 -13.17 27.95
C HIS A 189 -2.09 -14.14 27.95
N ASN A 190 -1.63 -14.54 29.13
CA ASN A 190 -1.01 -15.85 29.29
C ASN A 190 -2.14 -16.87 29.31
N SER A 191 -2.48 -17.49 28.18
CA SER A 191 -3.37 -18.64 28.20
C SER A 191 -2.62 -19.84 28.78
N GLU A 192 -3.17 -20.42 29.84
CA GLU A 192 -2.79 -21.75 30.32
C GLU A 192 -2.87 -22.73 29.13
N GLY A 193 -1.72 -23.26 28.70
CA GLY A 193 -1.64 -24.29 27.65
C GLY A 193 -1.48 -23.81 26.19
N GLY A 194 -1.24 -22.52 25.93
CA GLY A 194 -0.97 -22.04 24.57
C GLY A 194 -0.35 -20.66 24.58
N SER A 195 0.64 -20.45 23.70
CA SER A 195 1.40 -19.21 23.49
C SER A 195 0.57 -17.95 23.75
N GLY A 196 0.96 -17.17 24.76
CA GLY A 196 0.47 -15.81 24.98
C GLY A 196 0.90 -14.92 23.83
N LEU A 197 0.17 -15.02 22.73
CA LEU A 197 0.19 -14.01 21.70
C LEU A 197 -0.26 -12.72 22.39
N LEU A 198 0.54 -11.67 22.27
CA LEU A 198 -0.03 -10.39 21.86
C LEU A 198 -0.97 -10.74 20.71
N GLU A 199 -2.25 -10.99 21.00
CA GLU A 199 -3.25 -11.14 19.95
C GLU A 199 -3.05 -9.87 19.14
N TYR A 200 -2.50 -10.00 17.94
CA TYR A 200 -2.77 -9.06 16.88
C TYR A 200 -4.30 -9.09 16.75
N ARG A 201 -5.00 -8.30 17.58
CA ARG A 201 -6.36 -7.84 17.33
C ARG A 201 -6.31 -6.81 16.20
N CYS A 202 -5.49 -7.08 15.20
CA CYS A 202 -5.62 -6.55 13.86
C CYS A 202 -6.49 -7.57 13.14
N SER A 203 -7.79 -7.27 13.01
CA SER A 203 -8.77 -7.63 11.96
C SER A 203 -8.58 -8.88 11.05
N TYR A 204 -7.81 -9.89 11.44
CA TYR A 204 -7.55 -11.11 10.67
C TYR A 204 -8.39 -12.30 11.15
N ARG A 205 -9.54 -12.05 11.80
CA ARG A 205 -10.57 -13.08 11.91
C ARG A 205 -10.97 -13.51 10.48
N GLY A 206 -10.83 -14.81 10.20
CA GLY A 206 -11.26 -15.43 8.93
C GLY A 206 -10.26 -15.36 7.76
N LEU A 207 -8.95 -15.48 7.99
CA LEU A 207 -8.03 -15.92 6.92
C LEU A 207 -7.71 -17.41 7.10
N SER A 208 -7.78 -18.19 6.03
CA SER A 208 -7.36 -19.59 6.04
C SER A 208 -5.83 -19.71 6.19
N VAL A 209 -5.34 -20.87 6.62
CA VAL A 209 -3.91 -21.14 6.84
C VAL A 209 -3.09 -20.99 5.54
N GLU A 210 -3.68 -21.22 4.36
CA GLU A 210 -3.03 -20.94 3.05
C GLU A 210 -2.89 -19.44 2.77
N ALA A 211 -3.84 -18.61 3.23
CA ALA A 211 -3.73 -17.15 3.14
C ALA A 211 -2.65 -16.56 4.08
N MET A 212 -2.05 -17.36 4.98
CA MET A 212 -0.90 -16.92 5.79
C MET A 212 0.44 -16.93 5.02
N GLU A 213 0.55 -17.61 3.87
CA GLU A 213 1.79 -17.57 3.06
C GLU A 213 1.90 -16.30 2.20
N LEU A 214 0.75 -15.77 1.73
CA LEU A 214 0.68 -14.57 0.89
C LEU A 214 0.22 -13.37 1.74
N THR A 215 1.19 -12.62 2.25
CA THR A 215 0.94 -11.54 3.23
C THR A 215 0.85 -10.15 2.60
N SER A 216 1.16 -10.04 1.31
CA SER A 216 1.27 -8.77 0.59
C SER A 216 0.84 -8.89 -0.86
N VAL A 217 0.49 -7.75 -1.48
CA VAL A 217 0.21 -7.67 -2.91
C VAL A 217 1.40 -8.13 -3.77
N ASP A 218 2.63 -7.97 -3.29
CA ASP A 218 3.82 -8.47 -3.97
C ASP A 218 3.98 -9.99 -3.87
N ASP A 219 3.59 -10.62 -2.76
CA ASP A 219 3.55 -12.10 -2.69
C ASP A 219 2.57 -12.66 -3.74
N PHE A 220 1.41 -12.02 -3.91
CA PHE A 220 0.45 -12.36 -4.97
C PHE A 220 1.01 -12.14 -6.36
N ARG A 221 1.81 -11.08 -6.57
CA ARG A 221 2.50 -10.83 -7.84
C ARG A 221 3.42 -11.99 -8.21
N GLU A 222 4.31 -12.37 -7.29
CA GLU A 222 5.27 -13.46 -7.53
C GLU A 222 4.54 -14.79 -7.79
N ARG A 223 3.48 -15.07 -7.02
CA ARG A 223 2.64 -16.25 -7.23
C ARG A 223 1.99 -16.23 -8.61
N ALA A 224 1.36 -15.12 -8.99
CA ALA A 224 0.71 -14.98 -10.29
C ALA A 224 1.71 -15.11 -11.45
N TRP A 225 2.91 -14.54 -11.32
CA TRP A 225 3.97 -14.65 -12.32
C TRP A 225 4.46 -16.08 -12.53
N SER A 226 4.44 -16.91 -11.48
CA SER A 226 4.76 -18.34 -11.58
C SER A 226 3.67 -19.17 -12.27
N LEU A 227 2.42 -18.69 -12.28
CA LEU A 227 1.26 -19.43 -12.79
C LEU A 227 0.88 -19.03 -14.22
N LEU A 228 1.08 -17.76 -14.60
CA LEU A 228 0.68 -17.25 -15.90
C LEU A 228 1.57 -17.79 -17.03
N PRO A 229 0.98 -18.24 -18.16
CA PRO A 229 1.73 -18.49 -19.38
C PRO A 229 2.44 -17.22 -19.85
N LYS A 230 3.58 -17.38 -20.52
CA LYS A 230 4.46 -16.27 -20.92
C LYS A 230 3.75 -15.12 -21.65
N GLY A 231 2.85 -15.42 -22.58
CA GLY A 231 2.11 -14.41 -23.36
C GLY A 231 1.25 -13.51 -22.46
N PRO A 232 0.24 -14.06 -21.76
CA PRO A 232 -0.55 -13.34 -20.76
C PRO A 232 0.30 -12.64 -19.68
N LEU A 233 1.34 -13.31 -19.17
CA LEU A 233 2.26 -12.73 -18.18
C LEU A 233 2.90 -11.44 -18.68
N ASP A 234 3.54 -11.51 -19.86
CA ASP A 234 4.23 -10.37 -20.46
C ASP A 234 3.25 -9.24 -20.83
N TYR A 235 2.04 -9.59 -21.28
CA TYR A 235 0.97 -8.62 -21.54
C TYR A 235 0.55 -7.85 -20.28
N TYR A 236 0.31 -8.54 -19.16
CA TYR A 236 -0.16 -7.89 -17.92
C TYR A 236 0.92 -7.10 -17.21
N ARG A 237 2.18 -7.59 -17.20
CA ARG A 237 3.26 -6.92 -16.47
C ARG A 237 3.89 -5.75 -17.23
N SER A 238 3.76 -5.70 -18.56
CA SER A 238 4.46 -4.72 -19.39
C SER A 238 4.01 -3.27 -19.18
N GLY A 239 4.96 -2.36 -19.39
CA GLY A 239 4.73 -0.94 -19.68
C GLY A 239 5.01 -0.61 -21.15
N ALA A 240 4.88 0.66 -21.51
CA ALA A 240 5.32 1.19 -22.80
C ALA A 240 6.83 1.48 -22.78
N GLY A 241 7.46 1.49 -23.97
CA GLY A 241 8.83 1.98 -24.14
C GLY A 241 9.90 1.19 -23.37
N ASP A 242 10.68 1.90 -22.55
CA ASP A 242 11.72 1.38 -21.65
C ASP A 242 11.17 1.09 -20.24
N GLU A 243 9.84 1.18 -20.08
CA GLU A 243 9.11 0.96 -18.84
C GLU A 243 9.58 1.93 -17.72
N TYR A 244 10.02 3.14 -18.10
CA TYR A 244 10.52 4.15 -17.17
C TYR A 244 9.41 4.69 -16.27
N SER A 245 8.29 5.13 -16.85
CA SER A 245 7.12 5.61 -16.09
C SER A 245 6.52 4.49 -15.23
N LEU A 246 6.71 3.21 -15.61
CA LEU A 246 6.26 2.07 -14.80
C LEU A 246 7.05 1.98 -13.48
N ARG A 247 8.37 2.20 -13.53
CA ARG A 247 9.22 2.25 -12.33
C ARG A 247 8.90 3.48 -11.48
N LEU A 248 8.71 4.64 -12.09
CA LEU A 248 8.33 5.87 -11.37
C LEU A 248 7.00 5.71 -10.62
N ASN A 249 5.99 5.12 -11.26
CA ASN A 249 4.71 4.82 -10.61
C ASN A 249 4.87 3.96 -9.34
N GLN A 250 5.95 3.21 -9.18
CA GLN A 250 6.19 2.36 -8.00
C GLN A 250 6.98 3.06 -6.90
N SER A 251 7.84 4.03 -7.24
CA SER A 251 8.77 4.64 -6.27
C SER A 251 8.27 5.94 -5.64
N ALA A 252 7.21 6.56 -6.15
CA ALA A 252 6.83 7.95 -5.84
C ALA A 252 5.96 8.16 -4.57
N PHE A 253 5.98 7.26 -3.57
CA PHE A 253 5.05 7.31 -2.45
C PHE A 253 5.77 7.49 -1.10
N ASP A 254 5.56 8.59 -0.34
CA ASP A 254 6.20 8.83 0.98
C ASP A 254 5.35 9.32 2.19
N ARG A 255 5.95 9.16 3.39
CA ARG A 255 5.50 9.05 4.82
C ARG A 255 4.26 9.79 5.41
N PRO A 256 3.74 9.34 6.59
CA PRO A 256 2.73 10.02 7.46
C PRO A 256 3.26 10.62 8.81
N THR A 257 2.38 11.28 9.62
CA THR A 257 2.64 11.91 10.97
C THR A 257 1.89 11.21 12.13
N TYR A 258 1.88 11.71 13.40
CA TYR A 258 1.40 10.96 14.60
C TYR A 258 0.49 11.77 15.59
N LEU A 259 -0.08 11.10 16.62
CA LEU A 259 -0.80 11.62 17.82
C LEU A 259 -2.25 12.15 17.69
N LYS A 260 -3.24 11.27 17.42
CA LYS A 260 -4.67 11.59 17.61
C LYS A 260 -5.46 10.39 18.13
N ASP A 261 -6.61 10.63 18.77
CA ASP A 261 -7.52 9.55 19.16
C ASP A 261 -8.12 8.89 17.92
N VAL A 262 -8.04 7.56 17.89
CA VAL A 262 -8.48 6.70 16.79
C VAL A 262 -9.17 5.45 17.34
N SER A 263 -9.78 5.47 18.53
CA SER A 263 -10.39 4.26 19.12
C SER A 263 -11.54 3.69 18.28
N GLU A 264 -12.30 4.55 17.60
CA GLU A 264 -13.33 4.20 16.62
C GLU A 264 -12.86 4.63 15.23
N ARG A 265 -12.77 3.68 14.29
CA ARG A 265 -12.23 3.95 12.94
C ARG A 265 -13.11 3.35 11.87
N THR A 266 -13.18 4.03 10.73
CA THR A 266 -13.86 3.52 9.56
C THR A 266 -13.11 3.90 8.29
N THR A 267 -12.96 2.92 7.39
CA THR A 267 -12.47 3.16 6.02
C THR A 267 -13.61 3.54 5.07
N LYS A 268 -14.87 3.51 5.52
CA LYS A 268 -16.03 3.77 4.64
C LYS A 268 -15.98 5.17 4.04
N THR A 269 -16.45 5.29 2.81
CA THR A 269 -16.52 6.56 2.08
C THR A 269 -17.75 6.61 1.18
N ASN A 270 -18.08 7.80 0.66
CA ASN A 270 -19.07 7.99 -0.39
C ASN A 270 -18.40 8.68 -1.58
N VAL A 271 -18.51 8.08 -2.77
CA VAL A 271 -17.92 8.62 -4.00
C VAL A 271 -18.98 8.63 -5.07
N LEU A 272 -19.32 9.80 -5.61
CA LEU A 272 -20.38 9.99 -6.60
C LEU A 272 -21.73 9.36 -6.18
N GLY A 273 -22.08 9.46 -4.90
CA GLY A 273 -23.32 8.91 -4.35
C GLY A 273 -23.26 7.42 -4.02
N ILE A 274 -22.14 6.74 -4.28
CA ILE A 274 -21.95 5.32 -3.99
C ILE A 274 -21.26 5.17 -2.63
N ASN A 275 -21.94 4.50 -1.69
CA ASN A 275 -21.33 4.09 -0.42
C ASN A 275 -20.38 2.92 -0.65
N MET A 276 -19.16 3.04 -0.14
CA MET A 276 -18.10 2.05 -0.29
C MET A 276 -17.49 1.71 1.07
N ASP A 277 -17.05 0.46 1.23
CA ASP A 277 -16.42 -0.03 2.46
C ASP A 277 -14.97 0.44 2.63
N MET A 278 -14.34 0.89 1.54
CA MET A 278 -13.04 1.56 1.52
C MET A 278 -12.90 2.40 0.23
N PRO A 279 -12.03 3.41 0.21
CA PRO A 279 -11.81 4.26 -0.97
C PRO A 279 -10.90 3.59 -2.02
N VAL A 280 -11.18 2.34 -2.36
CA VAL A 280 -10.46 1.54 -3.36
C VAL A 280 -11.48 0.93 -4.31
N GLY A 281 -11.23 0.99 -5.62
CA GLY A 281 -12.00 0.29 -6.67
C GLY A 281 -11.09 -0.60 -7.54
N ILE A 282 -11.70 -1.45 -8.36
CA ILE A 282 -10.99 -2.26 -9.36
C ILE A 282 -11.04 -1.54 -10.71
N ALA A 283 -9.85 -1.27 -11.27
CA ALA A 283 -9.67 -0.56 -12.53
C ALA A 283 -10.10 -1.43 -13.73
N PRO A 284 -10.54 -0.82 -14.85
CA PRO A 284 -10.83 -1.56 -16.07
C PRO A 284 -9.55 -2.20 -16.61
N THR A 285 -9.47 -3.52 -16.51
CA THR A 285 -8.37 -4.33 -17.04
C THR A 285 -8.93 -5.34 -18.02
N ALA A 286 -8.43 -5.35 -19.25
CA ALA A 286 -8.97 -6.13 -20.36
C ALA A 286 -8.58 -7.61 -20.32
N MET A 287 -9.43 -8.46 -20.93
CA MET A 287 -9.16 -9.87 -21.26
C MET A 287 -8.84 -10.78 -20.07
N GLN A 288 -9.56 -10.62 -18.95
CA GLN A 288 -9.22 -11.26 -17.68
C GLN A 288 -9.36 -12.79 -17.68
N ARG A 289 -10.09 -13.39 -18.64
CA ARG A 289 -10.13 -14.85 -18.81
C ARG A 289 -8.79 -15.46 -19.23
N MET A 290 -7.81 -14.66 -19.67
CA MET A 290 -6.43 -15.10 -19.82
C MET A 290 -5.71 -15.34 -18.47
N ALA A 291 -6.22 -14.73 -17.38
CA ALA A 291 -5.65 -14.84 -16.05
C ALA A 291 -6.31 -15.94 -15.21
N HIS A 292 -7.62 -16.14 -15.38
CA HIS A 292 -8.41 -17.18 -14.71
C HIS A 292 -9.73 -17.42 -15.49
N PRO A 293 -10.26 -18.65 -15.60
CA PRO A 293 -11.46 -18.94 -16.40
C PRO A 293 -12.70 -18.08 -16.08
N GLU A 294 -12.87 -17.69 -14.82
CA GLU A 294 -13.99 -16.81 -14.39
C GLU A 294 -13.80 -15.32 -14.74
N GLY A 295 -12.57 -14.90 -15.10
CA GLY A 295 -12.25 -13.57 -15.62
C GLY A 295 -12.87 -12.40 -14.87
N GLU A 296 -13.54 -11.51 -15.62
CA GLU A 296 -14.15 -10.29 -15.11
C GLU A 296 -15.28 -10.55 -14.11
N VAL A 297 -16.00 -11.67 -14.24
CA VAL A 297 -17.09 -12.04 -13.32
C VAL A 297 -16.56 -12.30 -11.91
N ALA A 298 -15.41 -12.98 -11.77
CA ALA A 298 -14.79 -13.20 -10.46
C ALA A 298 -14.34 -11.90 -9.81
N ASN A 299 -13.75 -10.96 -10.57
CA ASN A 299 -13.39 -9.64 -10.05
C ASN A 299 -14.62 -8.82 -9.65
N ALA A 300 -15.70 -8.87 -10.43
CA ALA A 300 -16.96 -8.19 -10.09
C ALA A 300 -17.57 -8.74 -8.80
N LYS A 301 -17.59 -10.07 -8.62
CA LYS A 301 -18.06 -10.72 -7.40
C LYS A 301 -17.19 -10.37 -6.19
N ALA A 302 -15.87 -10.39 -6.34
CA ALA A 302 -14.94 -9.99 -5.28
C ALA A 302 -15.13 -8.53 -4.86
N ALA A 303 -15.34 -7.63 -5.83
CA ALA A 303 -15.64 -6.23 -5.57
C ALA A 303 -16.96 -6.08 -4.79
N ALA A 304 -18.01 -6.78 -5.22
CA ALA A 304 -19.30 -6.78 -4.54
C ALA A 304 -19.19 -7.30 -3.10
N ALA A 305 -18.51 -8.43 -2.89
CA ALA A 305 -18.28 -9.03 -1.58
C ALA A 305 -17.47 -8.13 -0.65
N SER A 306 -16.55 -7.33 -1.20
CA SER A 306 -15.70 -6.41 -0.45
C SER A 306 -16.31 -5.00 -0.28
N GLY A 307 -17.52 -4.76 -0.81
CA GLY A 307 -18.18 -3.46 -0.75
C GLY A 307 -17.44 -2.36 -1.53
N VAL A 308 -16.78 -2.72 -2.64
CA VAL A 308 -16.02 -1.79 -3.50
C VAL A 308 -16.54 -1.76 -4.93
N LEU A 309 -16.12 -0.76 -5.68
CA LEU A 309 -16.54 -0.52 -7.05
C LEU A 309 -15.75 -1.39 -8.03
N PHE A 310 -16.43 -2.01 -9.00
CA PHE A 310 -15.81 -2.67 -10.16
C PHE A 310 -16.04 -1.85 -11.43
N THR A 311 -14.98 -1.71 -12.25
CA THR A 311 -15.09 -1.08 -13.59
C THR A 311 -14.82 -2.12 -14.67
N LEU A 312 -15.81 -2.39 -15.52
CA LEU A 312 -15.66 -3.32 -16.65
C LEU A 312 -14.97 -2.65 -17.83
N SER A 313 -14.02 -3.33 -18.48
CA SER A 313 -13.37 -2.87 -19.71
C SER A 313 -14.26 -3.08 -20.94
N THR A 314 -14.18 -2.19 -21.94
CA THR A 314 -14.85 -2.40 -23.23
C THR A 314 -14.37 -3.69 -23.92
N ILE A 315 -13.07 -3.97 -23.89
CA ILE A 315 -12.45 -5.15 -24.51
C ILE A 315 -12.27 -6.28 -23.47
N ALA A 316 -13.37 -6.61 -22.78
CA ALA A 316 -13.43 -7.68 -21.79
C ALA A 316 -13.73 -9.05 -22.41
N THR A 317 -13.33 -10.11 -21.72
CA THR A 317 -13.67 -11.51 -22.05
C THR A 317 -14.97 -12.00 -21.40
N SER A 318 -15.66 -11.11 -20.68
CA SER A 318 -17.04 -11.30 -20.20
C SER A 318 -17.84 -10.06 -20.57
N SER A 319 -19.09 -10.25 -20.98
CA SER A 319 -19.95 -9.20 -21.50
C SER A 319 -20.50 -8.28 -20.41
N ILE A 320 -20.98 -7.09 -20.81
CA ILE A 320 -21.73 -6.15 -19.97
C ILE A 320 -22.84 -6.89 -19.20
N GLU A 321 -23.60 -7.73 -19.90
CA GLU A 321 -24.72 -8.49 -19.38
C GLU A 321 -24.28 -9.60 -18.41
N GLU A 322 -23.30 -10.44 -18.77
CA GLU A 322 -22.79 -11.51 -17.88
C GLU A 322 -22.30 -10.95 -16.53
N VAL A 323 -21.60 -9.81 -16.57
CA VAL A 323 -21.08 -9.16 -15.35
C VAL A 323 -22.21 -8.53 -14.53
N ALA A 324 -23.22 -7.97 -15.19
CA ALA A 324 -24.40 -7.41 -14.53
C ALA A 324 -25.24 -8.49 -13.86
N GLU A 325 -25.52 -9.58 -14.57
CA GLU A 325 -26.28 -10.72 -14.05
C GLU A 325 -25.57 -11.40 -12.88
N ALA A 326 -24.25 -11.52 -12.94
CA ALA A 326 -23.48 -12.14 -11.85
C ALA A 326 -23.46 -11.30 -10.56
N THR A 327 -23.74 -9.99 -10.65
CA THR A 327 -23.68 -9.07 -9.51
C THR A 327 -24.76 -7.97 -9.59
N PRO A 328 -26.05 -8.33 -9.57
CA PRO A 328 -27.14 -7.39 -9.91
C PRO A 328 -27.19 -6.16 -9.00
N GLU A 329 -26.92 -6.36 -7.71
CA GLU A 329 -26.97 -5.31 -6.69
C GLU A 329 -25.66 -4.49 -6.53
N SER A 330 -24.59 -4.88 -7.23
CA SER A 330 -23.29 -4.22 -7.09
C SER A 330 -23.21 -2.93 -7.90
N ASN A 331 -22.58 -1.91 -7.32
CA ASN A 331 -22.24 -0.70 -8.06
C ASN A 331 -21.10 -1.00 -9.03
N LYS A 332 -21.33 -0.75 -10.32
CA LYS A 332 -20.38 -1.01 -11.40
C LYS A 332 -20.31 0.14 -12.36
N TRP A 333 -19.12 0.41 -12.89
CA TRP A 333 -18.90 1.36 -13.98
C TRP A 333 -18.46 0.65 -15.25
N PHE A 334 -18.73 1.25 -16.39
CA PHE A 334 -18.33 0.72 -17.68
C PHE A 334 -17.29 1.64 -18.31
N GLN A 335 -16.09 1.13 -18.55
CA GLN A 335 -15.06 1.85 -19.28
C GLN A 335 -15.32 1.76 -20.77
N LEU A 336 -15.28 2.91 -21.44
CA LEU A 336 -15.58 3.08 -22.86
C LEU A 336 -14.34 3.55 -23.64
N TYR A 337 -14.11 2.94 -24.80
CA TYR A 337 -13.33 3.53 -25.90
C TYR A 337 -14.28 4.00 -27.00
N ILE A 338 -13.92 5.07 -27.69
CA ILE A 338 -14.67 5.56 -28.85
C ILE A 338 -14.18 4.82 -30.10
N TYR A 339 -15.11 4.16 -30.78
CA TYR A 339 -14.86 3.45 -32.03
C TYR A 339 -15.18 4.36 -33.22
N ARG A 340 -14.50 4.14 -34.35
CA ARG A 340 -14.82 4.84 -35.61
C ARG A 340 -16.30 4.65 -35.99
N ASP A 341 -16.82 3.45 -35.73
CA ASP A 341 -18.25 3.17 -35.75
C ASP A 341 -18.91 3.77 -34.49
N ARG A 342 -19.51 4.95 -34.65
CA ARG A 342 -20.19 5.65 -33.55
C ARG A 342 -21.48 4.95 -33.12
N GLU A 343 -22.15 4.18 -33.98
CA GLU A 343 -23.32 3.42 -33.58
C GLU A 343 -22.94 2.24 -32.68
N LEU A 344 -21.78 1.61 -32.92
CA LEU A 344 -21.21 0.63 -31.99
C LEU A 344 -20.95 1.25 -30.61
N THR A 345 -20.34 2.44 -30.56
CA THR A 345 -20.09 3.18 -29.32
C THR A 345 -21.41 3.48 -28.57
N LYS A 346 -22.41 4.00 -29.28
CA LYS A 346 -23.76 4.26 -28.72
C LYS A 346 -24.43 2.98 -28.21
N ASN A 347 -24.27 1.86 -28.92
CA ASN A 347 -24.84 0.57 -28.52
C ASN A 347 -24.26 0.08 -27.19
N LEU A 348 -22.93 0.17 -27.02
CA LEU A 348 -22.26 -0.19 -25.76
C LEU A 348 -22.75 0.66 -24.59
N VAL A 349 -22.89 1.97 -24.78
CA VAL A 349 -23.42 2.90 -23.77
C VAL A 349 -24.85 2.52 -23.38
N ARG A 350 -25.74 2.31 -24.35
CA ARG A 350 -27.13 1.89 -24.10
C ARG A 350 -27.21 0.55 -23.37
N ARG A 351 -26.33 -0.40 -23.70
CA ARG A 351 -26.23 -1.69 -23.00
C ARG A 351 -25.79 -1.50 -21.56
N ALA A 352 -24.79 -0.66 -21.30
CA ALA A 352 -24.35 -0.36 -19.93
C ALA A 352 -25.48 0.30 -19.11
N GLU A 353 -26.17 1.29 -19.68
CA GLU A 353 -27.34 1.93 -19.05
C GLU A 353 -28.44 0.92 -18.72
N LYS A 354 -28.83 0.08 -19.68
CA LYS A 354 -29.86 -0.95 -19.52
C LYS A 354 -29.52 -1.97 -18.42
N ASN A 355 -28.23 -2.28 -18.24
CA ASN A 355 -27.74 -3.28 -17.29
C ASN A 355 -27.30 -2.65 -15.95
N GLY A 356 -27.76 -1.44 -15.63
CA GLY A 356 -27.63 -0.85 -14.30
C GLY A 356 -26.23 -0.33 -13.95
N TYR A 357 -25.33 -0.18 -14.92
CA TYR A 357 -24.05 0.49 -14.70
C TYR A 357 -24.29 1.95 -14.31
N LYS A 358 -23.46 2.46 -13.40
CA LYS A 358 -23.68 3.76 -12.72
C LYS A 358 -22.87 4.92 -13.31
N ALA A 359 -21.88 4.65 -14.16
CA ALA A 359 -21.07 5.67 -14.83
C ALA A 359 -20.41 5.12 -16.09
N ILE A 360 -20.07 6.03 -17.01
CA ILE A 360 -19.20 5.76 -18.15
C ILE A 360 -17.80 6.32 -17.84
N VAL A 361 -16.79 5.46 -17.83
CA VAL A 361 -15.38 5.86 -17.71
C VAL A 361 -14.79 5.98 -19.11
N LEU A 362 -14.74 7.18 -19.65
CA LEU A 362 -14.16 7.42 -20.97
C LEU A 362 -12.64 7.47 -20.85
N THR A 363 -11.95 6.51 -21.47
CA THR A 363 -10.48 6.50 -21.52
C THR A 363 -10.00 7.41 -22.65
N VAL A 364 -9.37 8.53 -22.31
CA VAL A 364 -8.91 9.55 -23.28
C VAL A 364 -7.42 9.44 -23.60
N ASP A 365 -6.64 8.68 -22.83
CA ASP A 365 -5.18 8.51 -23.00
C ASP A 365 -4.76 7.45 -24.03
N ALA A 366 -5.72 6.88 -24.77
CA ALA A 366 -5.50 5.74 -25.65
C ALA A 366 -6.25 5.82 -27.00
N PRO A 367 -6.17 6.93 -27.76
CA PRO A 367 -6.65 6.98 -29.15
C PRO A 367 -5.89 5.97 -30.02
N LEU A 368 -4.61 5.74 -29.68
CA LEU A 368 -3.77 4.66 -30.16
C LEU A 368 -3.13 3.98 -28.95
N PHE A 369 -2.77 2.70 -29.07
CA PHE A 369 -2.05 2.03 -28.00
C PHE A 369 -0.55 2.33 -28.05
N GLY A 370 0.01 2.60 -26.87
CA GLY A 370 1.45 2.77 -26.68
C GLY A 370 2.28 1.56 -27.12
N LEU A 371 3.56 1.82 -27.43
CA LEU A 371 4.52 0.80 -27.88
C LEU A 371 4.91 -0.15 -26.74
N ARG A 372 4.18 -1.26 -26.61
CA ARG A 372 4.46 -2.34 -25.66
C ARG A 372 5.39 -3.36 -26.30
N ARG A 373 6.70 -3.15 -26.20
CA ARG A 373 7.71 -3.96 -26.91
C ARG A 373 7.62 -5.46 -26.62
N ARG A 374 7.19 -5.86 -25.41
CA ARG A 374 6.99 -7.27 -25.07
C ARG A 374 5.86 -7.90 -25.88
N ASP A 375 4.75 -7.18 -26.08
CA ASP A 375 3.60 -7.66 -26.85
C ASP A 375 3.98 -7.87 -28.32
N VAL A 376 4.81 -6.98 -28.88
CA VAL A 376 5.35 -7.10 -30.24
C VAL A 376 6.30 -8.28 -30.36
N LYS A 377 7.30 -8.39 -29.46
CA LYS A 377 8.27 -9.50 -29.45
C LYS A 377 7.61 -10.86 -29.30
N ASN A 378 6.57 -10.94 -28.46
CA ASN A 378 5.82 -12.17 -28.20
C ASN A 378 4.69 -12.40 -29.19
N LYS A 379 4.52 -11.52 -30.19
CA LYS A 379 3.49 -11.68 -31.23
C LYS A 379 2.08 -11.82 -30.64
N PHE A 380 1.76 -11.02 -29.62
CA PHE A 380 0.60 -11.21 -28.75
C PHE A 380 -0.71 -11.41 -29.53
N THR A 381 -1.46 -12.46 -29.17
CA THR A 381 -2.81 -12.78 -29.65
C THR A 381 -3.70 -13.17 -28.47
N LEU A 382 -5.01 -13.03 -28.63
CA LEU A 382 -5.97 -13.64 -27.72
C LEU A 382 -6.05 -15.14 -28.03
N ALA A 383 -6.12 -15.97 -26.99
CA ALA A 383 -6.20 -17.42 -27.16
C ALA A 383 -7.47 -17.81 -27.96
N PRO A 384 -7.43 -18.80 -28.88
CA PRO A 384 -8.54 -19.07 -29.79
C PRO A 384 -9.88 -19.46 -29.15
N HIS A 385 -9.85 -19.94 -27.90
CA HIS A 385 -11.05 -20.29 -27.12
C HIS A 385 -11.64 -19.08 -26.38
N LEU A 386 -11.01 -17.91 -26.46
CA LEU A 386 -11.45 -16.67 -25.85
C LEU A 386 -11.87 -15.67 -26.93
N GLN A 387 -12.80 -14.80 -26.58
CA GLN A 387 -13.28 -13.71 -27.43
C GLN A 387 -13.58 -12.46 -26.61
N LEU A 388 -13.63 -11.30 -27.28
CA LEU A 388 -14.09 -10.07 -26.68
C LEU A 388 -15.62 -10.10 -26.60
N ALA A 389 -16.14 -10.38 -25.40
CA ALA A 389 -17.54 -10.76 -25.18
C ALA A 389 -18.54 -9.61 -25.35
N ASN A 390 -18.07 -8.37 -25.44
CA ASN A 390 -18.94 -7.23 -25.76
C ASN A 390 -19.25 -7.10 -27.25
N PHE A 391 -18.62 -7.90 -28.11
CA PHE A 391 -18.73 -7.84 -29.55
C PHE A 391 -19.20 -9.18 -30.15
N VAL A 392 -19.51 -9.16 -31.44
CA VAL A 392 -19.88 -10.34 -32.23
C VAL A 392 -19.07 -10.38 -33.53
N GLY A 393 -18.98 -11.56 -34.13
CA GLY A 393 -18.27 -11.78 -35.40
C GLY A 393 -16.79 -11.39 -35.33
N GLU A 394 -16.26 -10.80 -36.40
CA GLU A 394 -14.84 -10.41 -36.50
C GLU A 394 -14.39 -9.44 -35.40
N LYS A 395 -15.29 -8.58 -34.89
CA LYS A 395 -14.96 -7.67 -33.79
C LYS A 395 -14.74 -8.40 -32.45
N ALA A 396 -15.31 -9.60 -32.29
CA ALA A 396 -15.14 -10.44 -31.10
C ALA A 396 -13.84 -11.24 -31.13
N THR A 397 -13.42 -11.71 -32.31
CA THR A 397 -12.25 -12.57 -32.51
C THR A 397 -11.06 -11.84 -33.14
N GLY A 398 -11.17 -10.52 -33.30
CA GLY A 398 -10.24 -9.67 -34.06
C GLY A 398 -8.84 -9.47 -33.44
N VAL A 399 -8.59 -9.98 -32.23
CA VAL A 399 -7.27 -9.90 -31.57
C VAL A 399 -6.41 -11.10 -31.98
N HIS A 400 -6.12 -11.18 -33.27
CA HIS A 400 -5.25 -12.17 -33.89
C HIS A 400 -4.08 -11.47 -34.60
N ASN A 401 -2.96 -12.17 -34.77
CA ASN A 401 -1.76 -11.61 -35.36
C ASN A 401 -1.73 -11.92 -36.85
N SER A 402 -2.06 -10.93 -37.67
CA SER A 402 -2.11 -11.09 -39.12
C SER A 402 -0.82 -10.61 -39.82
N GLU A 403 -0.06 -9.71 -39.20
CA GLU A 403 1.06 -9.00 -39.85
C GLU A 403 2.42 -9.15 -39.12
N GLY A 404 2.53 -10.10 -38.19
CA GLY A 404 3.77 -10.44 -37.50
C GLY A 404 4.11 -9.56 -36.28
N GLY A 405 3.20 -8.66 -35.88
CA GLY A 405 3.33 -7.73 -34.75
C GLY A 405 2.48 -8.12 -33.54
N SER A 406 1.91 -7.14 -32.82
CA SER A 406 0.94 -7.40 -31.74
C SER A 406 -0.47 -7.35 -32.32
N GLY A 407 -1.22 -8.46 -32.24
CA GLY A 407 -2.61 -8.52 -32.72
C GLY A 407 -3.55 -7.56 -31.97
N LEU A 408 -3.21 -7.19 -30.73
CA LEU A 408 -3.95 -6.16 -29.99
C LEU A 408 -3.73 -4.76 -30.56
N LEU A 409 -2.49 -4.45 -30.94
CA LEU A 409 -2.18 -3.17 -31.59
C LEU A 409 -2.86 -3.08 -32.96
N GLU A 410 -2.83 -4.17 -33.74
CA GLU A 410 -3.54 -4.28 -35.02
C GLU A 410 -5.06 -4.05 -34.84
N TYR A 411 -5.68 -4.70 -33.84
CA TYR A 411 -7.10 -4.53 -33.53
C TYR A 411 -7.44 -3.07 -33.21
N VAL A 412 -6.68 -2.44 -32.31
CA VAL A 412 -6.91 -1.05 -31.89
C VAL A 412 -6.77 -0.10 -33.07
N ASN A 413 -5.69 -0.20 -33.85
CA ASN A 413 -5.45 0.65 -35.01
C ASN A 413 -6.56 0.54 -36.06
N LYS A 414 -7.23 -0.61 -36.17
CA LYS A 414 -8.35 -0.84 -37.11
C LYS A 414 -9.68 -0.32 -36.56
N GLN A 415 -9.93 -0.43 -35.26
CA GLN A 415 -11.27 -0.22 -34.69
C GLN A 415 -11.46 1.14 -33.98
N PHE A 416 -10.44 1.63 -33.28
CA PHE A 416 -10.57 2.85 -32.45
C PHE A 416 -10.52 4.10 -33.31
N ASP A 417 -11.21 5.14 -32.85
CA ASP A 417 -11.16 6.45 -33.49
C ASP A 417 -9.97 7.24 -32.95
N ASP A 418 -8.96 7.42 -33.79
CA ASP A 418 -7.74 8.17 -33.50
C ASP A 418 -7.87 9.68 -33.77
N SER A 419 -9.05 10.13 -34.24
CA SER A 419 -9.38 11.53 -34.47
C SER A 419 -10.14 12.21 -33.33
N ILE A 420 -10.29 11.53 -32.18
CA ILE A 420 -11.07 12.03 -31.05
C ILE A 420 -10.54 13.36 -30.50
N THR A 421 -11.48 14.22 -30.14
CA THR A 421 -11.26 15.54 -29.56
C THR A 421 -12.14 15.75 -28.33
N TRP A 422 -12.03 16.91 -27.68
CA TRP A 422 -12.91 17.29 -26.57
C TRP A 422 -14.39 17.46 -26.98
N ASP A 423 -14.68 17.69 -28.27
CA ASP A 423 -16.05 17.71 -28.79
C ASP A 423 -16.70 16.32 -28.73
N ASP A 424 -15.92 15.25 -28.88
CA ASP A 424 -16.39 13.88 -28.72
C ASP A 424 -16.74 13.56 -27.26
N VAL A 425 -15.99 14.14 -26.31
CA VAL A 425 -16.32 14.04 -24.89
C VAL A 425 -17.66 14.72 -24.61
N LYS A 426 -17.86 15.92 -25.15
CA LYS A 426 -19.12 16.67 -25.02
C LYS A 426 -20.28 15.92 -25.65
N TRP A 427 -20.10 15.40 -26.86
CA TRP A 427 -21.08 14.54 -27.53
C TRP A 427 -21.49 13.34 -26.66
N LEU A 428 -20.51 12.66 -26.04
CA LEU A 428 -20.80 11.52 -25.18
C LEU A 428 -21.60 11.95 -23.94
N VAL A 429 -21.20 13.05 -23.29
CA VAL A 429 -21.89 13.64 -22.13
C VAL A 429 -23.34 14.00 -22.47
N GLU A 430 -23.59 14.56 -23.66
CA GLU A 430 -24.93 14.90 -24.13
C GLU A 430 -25.77 13.65 -24.49
N PHE A 431 -25.12 12.57 -24.92
CA PHE A 431 -25.80 11.35 -25.38
C PHE A 431 -26.29 10.45 -24.23
N THR A 432 -25.49 10.29 -23.16
CA THR A 432 -25.81 9.38 -22.04
C THR A 432 -26.45 10.11 -20.86
N LYS A 433 -27.27 9.39 -20.09
CA LYS A 433 -27.77 9.89 -18.79
C LYS A 433 -26.83 9.60 -17.63
N LEU A 434 -25.82 8.75 -17.85
CA LEU A 434 -24.86 8.38 -16.83
C LEU A 434 -23.81 9.48 -16.65
N PRO A 435 -23.27 9.67 -15.44
CA PRO A 435 -22.10 10.52 -15.26
C PRO A 435 -20.93 9.97 -16.11
N VAL A 436 -20.32 10.85 -16.90
CA VAL A 436 -19.09 10.56 -17.64
C VAL A 436 -17.89 10.96 -16.80
N ILE A 437 -16.88 10.09 -16.77
CA ILE A 437 -15.64 10.24 -16.02
C ILE A 437 -14.49 10.19 -17.02
N ALA A 438 -13.67 11.24 -17.08
CA ALA A 438 -12.50 11.27 -17.95
C ALA A 438 -11.31 10.55 -17.28
N LYS A 439 -10.81 9.49 -17.90
CA LYS A 439 -9.66 8.70 -17.43
C LYS A 439 -8.47 8.89 -18.35
N GLY A 440 -7.30 9.16 -17.75
CA GLY A 440 -6.05 9.38 -18.52
C GLY A 440 -5.51 10.80 -18.43
N ILE A 441 -6.08 11.62 -17.54
CA ILE A 441 -5.71 13.03 -17.37
C ILE A 441 -4.44 13.12 -16.52
N LEU A 442 -3.46 13.90 -16.97
CA LEU A 442 -2.19 14.13 -16.27
C LEU A 442 -1.85 15.61 -16.06
N THR A 443 -2.68 16.53 -16.57
CA THR A 443 -2.39 17.99 -16.57
C THR A 443 -3.57 18.79 -16.03
N ALA A 444 -3.31 19.98 -15.48
CA ALA A 444 -4.34 20.94 -15.07
C ALA A 444 -5.23 21.40 -16.24
N GLU A 445 -4.64 21.57 -17.42
CA GLU A 445 -5.33 22.04 -18.62
C GLU A 445 -6.40 21.03 -19.07
N ASP A 446 -6.01 19.78 -19.27
CA ASP A 446 -6.93 18.72 -19.67
C ASP A 446 -8.00 18.45 -18.61
N ALA A 447 -7.64 18.57 -17.33
CA ALA A 447 -8.59 18.47 -16.23
C ALA A 447 -9.65 19.57 -16.28
N THR A 448 -9.23 20.81 -16.58
CA THR A 448 -10.14 21.96 -16.71
C THR A 448 -11.06 21.78 -17.91
N THR A 449 -10.53 21.34 -19.05
CA THR A 449 -11.32 21.08 -20.26
C THR A 449 -12.32 19.94 -20.06
N ALA A 450 -11.93 18.86 -19.37
CA ALA A 450 -12.86 17.78 -19.04
C ALA A 450 -14.06 18.27 -18.21
N VAL A 451 -13.82 19.16 -17.23
CA VAL A 451 -14.91 19.79 -16.44
C VAL A 451 -15.80 20.65 -17.33
N GLN A 452 -15.22 21.44 -18.25
CA GLN A 452 -15.98 22.28 -19.19
C GLN A 452 -16.84 21.46 -20.17
N CYS A 453 -16.38 20.27 -20.57
CA CYS A 453 -17.15 19.33 -21.38
C CYS A 453 -18.27 18.62 -20.60
N GLY A 454 -18.38 18.83 -19.29
CA GLY A 454 -19.45 18.29 -18.45
C GLY A 454 -19.13 16.95 -17.79
N CYS A 455 -17.87 16.50 -17.80
CA CYS A 455 -17.46 15.33 -17.02
C CYS A 455 -17.75 15.54 -15.53
N ARG A 456 -18.20 14.49 -14.85
CA ARG A 456 -18.56 14.51 -13.40
C ARG A 456 -17.44 14.00 -12.50
N GLY A 457 -16.39 13.45 -13.09
CA GLY A 457 -15.20 13.01 -12.40
C GLY A 457 -14.00 12.89 -13.32
N ILE A 458 -12.82 12.82 -12.70
CA ILE A 458 -11.53 12.67 -13.37
C ILE A 458 -10.79 11.51 -12.70
N ILE A 459 -10.21 10.61 -13.50
CA ILE A 459 -9.23 9.61 -13.03
C ILE A 459 -7.85 10.03 -13.55
N VAL A 460 -7.01 10.52 -12.65
CA VAL A 460 -5.59 10.79 -12.91
C VAL A 460 -4.89 9.46 -13.16
N SER A 461 -4.40 9.27 -14.38
CA SER A 461 -3.93 7.97 -14.85
C SER A 461 -2.96 8.15 -16.01
N ASN A 462 -1.85 7.42 -15.98
CA ASN A 462 -0.99 7.18 -17.14
C ASN A 462 -1.20 5.77 -17.73
N HIS A 463 -2.40 5.21 -17.55
CA HIS A 463 -2.76 3.87 -17.97
C HIS A 463 -1.89 2.75 -17.35
N GLY A 464 -1.38 2.97 -16.14
CA GLY A 464 -0.40 2.07 -15.51
C GLY A 464 0.92 2.01 -16.28
N ALA A 465 1.33 3.14 -16.88
CA ALA A 465 2.50 3.34 -17.73
C ALA A 465 2.50 2.48 -19.02
N ARG A 466 1.32 2.31 -19.65
CA ARG A 466 1.15 1.46 -20.84
C ARG A 466 0.92 2.21 -22.14
N GLN A 467 0.83 3.54 -22.11
CA GLN A 467 0.59 4.38 -23.28
C GLN A 467 1.84 5.18 -23.62
N ILE A 468 2.04 6.37 -23.05
CA ILE A 468 3.24 7.17 -23.24
C ILE A 468 4.25 6.83 -22.14
N ASP A 469 5.49 6.49 -22.51
CA ASP A 469 6.60 6.30 -21.57
C ASP A 469 7.39 7.61 -21.44
N GLY A 470 7.92 7.91 -20.25
CA GLY A 470 8.56 9.18 -19.94
C GLY A 470 7.62 10.25 -19.36
N VAL A 471 6.32 9.97 -19.25
CA VAL A 471 5.37 10.83 -18.53
C VAL A 471 5.53 10.67 -17.01
N PRO A 472 5.10 11.67 -16.22
CA PRO A 472 5.13 11.58 -14.77
C PRO A 472 4.37 10.36 -14.21
N ALA A 473 4.73 9.97 -12.98
CA ALA A 473 3.89 9.06 -12.22
C ALA A 473 2.52 9.70 -11.95
N SER A 474 1.44 8.92 -11.94
CA SER A 474 0.09 9.48 -11.73
C SER A 474 -0.03 10.26 -10.40
N ILE A 475 0.68 9.83 -9.36
CA ILE A 475 0.67 10.47 -8.03
C ILE A 475 1.33 11.86 -8.05
N GLU A 476 2.29 12.08 -8.96
CA GLU A 476 2.97 13.36 -9.14
C GLU A 476 2.10 14.37 -9.90
N ALA A 477 1.28 13.88 -10.84
CA ALA A 477 0.30 14.69 -11.57
C ALA A 477 -0.93 15.06 -10.72
N LEU A 478 -1.26 14.23 -9.72
CA LEU A 478 -2.48 14.36 -8.93
C LEU A 478 -2.65 15.73 -8.26
N PRO A 479 -1.65 16.32 -7.58
CA PRO A 479 -1.82 17.60 -6.88
C PRO A 479 -2.16 18.76 -7.83
N GLU A 480 -1.57 18.76 -9.03
CA GLU A 480 -1.85 19.76 -10.06
C GLU A 480 -3.30 19.63 -10.55
N VAL A 481 -3.75 18.43 -10.87
CA VAL A 481 -5.13 18.17 -11.33
C VAL A 481 -6.15 18.54 -10.24
N VAL A 482 -5.90 18.15 -8.99
CA VAL A 482 -6.77 18.50 -7.85
C VAL A 482 -6.88 20.01 -7.68
N ALA A 483 -5.74 20.73 -7.75
CA ALA A 483 -5.73 22.18 -7.63
C ALA A 483 -6.49 22.86 -8.79
N ALA A 484 -6.36 22.32 -10.00
CA ALA A 484 -7.03 22.85 -11.18
C ALA A 484 -8.55 22.77 -11.05
N VAL A 485 -9.12 21.64 -10.62
CA VAL A 485 -10.58 21.44 -10.64
C VAL A 485 -11.29 21.75 -9.32
N GLY A 486 -10.57 21.72 -8.19
CA GLY A 486 -11.15 21.96 -6.87
C GLY A 486 -12.29 21.00 -6.56
N GLU A 487 -13.39 21.52 -6.00
CA GLU A 487 -14.57 20.72 -5.63
C GLU A 487 -15.60 20.56 -6.77
N ARG A 488 -15.32 21.07 -7.97
CA ARG A 488 -16.27 21.04 -9.10
C ARG A 488 -16.61 19.63 -9.57
N VAL A 489 -15.65 18.71 -9.48
CA VAL A 489 -15.80 17.30 -9.87
C VAL A 489 -15.02 16.40 -8.91
N THR A 490 -15.39 15.12 -8.86
CA THR A 490 -14.65 14.13 -8.08
C THR A 490 -13.34 13.77 -8.76
N VAL A 491 -12.21 14.01 -8.11
CA VAL A 491 -10.90 13.54 -8.57
C VAL A 491 -10.58 12.18 -7.96
N MET A 492 -10.09 11.27 -8.79
CA MET A 492 -9.73 9.90 -8.46
C MET A 492 -8.40 9.57 -9.13
N MET A 493 -7.77 8.44 -8.79
CA MET A 493 -6.45 8.12 -9.31
C MET A 493 -6.26 6.61 -9.54
N ASP A 494 -5.50 6.25 -10.56
CA ASP A 494 -4.89 4.91 -10.68
C ASP A 494 -3.41 5.01 -11.05
N GLY A 495 -2.74 3.86 -11.09
CA GLY A 495 -1.33 3.75 -11.46
C GLY A 495 -0.41 3.69 -10.24
N GLY A 496 0.18 2.52 -10.01
CA GLY A 496 1.20 2.34 -8.97
C GLY A 496 0.71 1.82 -7.62
N ILE A 497 -0.60 1.92 -7.30
CA ILE A 497 -1.15 1.50 -6.00
C ILE A 497 -0.93 0.00 -5.73
N ARG A 498 -0.24 -0.34 -4.62
CA ARG A 498 -0.02 -1.73 -4.17
C ARG A 498 -0.20 -1.93 -2.68
N GLN A 499 -0.20 -0.87 -1.89
CA GLN A 499 -0.26 -0.94 -0.43
C GLN A 499 -1.28 0.05 0.12
N GLY A 500 -1.76 -0.20 1.34
CA GLY A 500 -2.68 0.72 2.02
C GLY A 500 -2.10 2.11 2.27
N THR A 501 -0.77 2.23 2.38
CA THR A 501 -0.06 3.51 2.49
C THR A 501 -0.10 4.32 1.19
N ASP A 502 -0.12 3.67 0.02
CA ASP A 502 -0.27 4.35 -1.28
C ASP A 502 -1.67 4.96 -1.40
N VAL A 503 -2.69 4.21 -0.95
CA VAL A 503 -4.07 4.69 -0.86
C VAL A 503 -4.12 5.94 0.04
N PHE A 504 -3.54 5.86 1.24
CA PHE A 504 -3.50 7.00 2.17
C PHE A 504 -2.87 8.26 1.53
N LYS A 505 -1.75 8.10 0.82
CA LYS A 505 -1.03 9.21 0.18
C LYS A 505 -1.85 9.85 -0.94
N ALA A 506 -2.45 9.04 -1.81
CA ALA A 506 -3.32 9.55 -2.88
C ALA A 506 -4.52 10.34 -2.31
N LEU A 507 -5.14 9.85 -1.24
CA LEU A 507 -6.22 10.55 -0.56
C LEU A 507 -5.74 11.87 0.08
N ALA A 508 -4.57 11.85 0.73
CA ALA A 508 -3.95 13.04 1.30
C ALA A 508 -3.66 14.12 0.24
N LEU A 509 -3.33 13.72 -0.98
CA LEU A 509 -3.11 14.61 -2.11
C LEU A 509 -4.39 15.05 -2.83
N GLY A 510 -5.56 14.56 -2.41
CA GLY A 510 -6.87 15.06 -2.83
C GLY A 510 -7.70 14.12 -3.69
N ALA A 511 -7.23 12.90 -3.98
CA ALA A 511 -8.08 11.87 -4.57
C ALA A 511 -9.21 11.49 -3.61
N LYS A 512 -10.40 11.14 -4.13
CA LYS A 512 -11.54 10.62 -3.36
C LYS A 512 -11.67 9.10 -3.44
N LEU A 513 -11.06 8.49 -4.45
CA LEU A 513 -11.04 7.06 -4.73
C LEU A 513 -9.76 6.72 -5.49
N VAL A 514 -9.16 5.56 -5.19
CA VAL A 514 -8.09 5.01 -6.01
C VAL A 514 -8.49 3.69 -6.67
N PHE A 515 -7.85 3.32 -7.77
CA PHE A 515 -8.11 2.04 -8.44
C PHE A 515 -6.88 1.14 -8.52
N ILE A 516 -7.10 -0.17 -8.30
CA ILE A 516 -6.10 -1.22 -8.53
C ILE A 516 -6.40 -1.96 -9.84
N GLY A 517 -5.39 -2.12 -10.70
CA GLY A 517 -5.48 -2.90 -11.94
C GLY A 517 -4.72 -4.23 -11.81
N ARG A 518 -3.40 -4.17 -12.00
CA ARG A 518 -2.53 -5.37 -11.92
C ARG A 518 -2.69 -6.18 -10.61
N PRO A 519 -2.79 -5.57 -9.40
CA PRO A 519 -3.07 -6.33 -8.18
C PRO A 519 -4.30 -7.22 -8.28
N ALA A 520 -5.41 -6.73 -8.84
CA ALA A 520 -6.62 -7.53 -9.01
C ALA A 520 -6.39 -8.72 -9.97
N ILE A 521 -5.60 -8.55 -11.03
CA ILE A 521 -5.20 -9.66 -11.91
C ILE A 521 -4.35 -10.69 -11.18
N TRP A 522 -3.44 -10.25 -10.30
CA TRP A 522 -2.59 -11.16 -9.55
C TRP A 522 -3.38 -12.00 -8.54
N GLY A 523 -4.33 -11.37 -7.85
CA GLY A 523 -5.29 -12.08 -6.99
C GLY A 523 -6.12 -13.09 -7.78
N LEU A 524 -6.65 -12.65 -8.93
CA LEU A 524 -7.44 -13.49 -9.82
C LEU A 524 -6.67 -14.72 -10.31
N THR A 525 -5.42 -14.55 -10.74
CA THR A 525 -4.56 -15.66 -11.15
C THR A 525 -4.23 -16.61 -9.99
N ALA A 526 -3.98 -16.07 -8.81
CA ALA A 526 -3.52 -16.87 -7.67
C ALA A 526 -4.62 -17.80 -7.13
N ASP A 527 -5.85 -17.30 -6.98
CA ASP A 527 -6.97 -18.08 -6.40
C ASP A 527 -8.37 -17.55 -6.80
N GLY A 528 -8.54 -17.13 -8.06
CA GLY A 528 -9.83 -16.69 -8.58
C GLY A 528 -10.42 -15.52 -7.79
N GLN A 529 -11.73 -15.56 -7.53
CA GLN A 529 -12.43 -14.54 -6.72
C GLN A 529 -11.80 -14.37 -5.32
N ARG A 530 -11.47 -15.48 -4.63
CA ARG A 530 -10.92 -15.44 -3.26
C ARG A 530 -9.57 -14.74 -3.20
N GLY A 531 -8.73 -14.91 -4.20
CA GLY A 531 -7.44 -14.22 -4.28
C GLY A 531 -7.61 -12.70 -4.40
N VAL A 532 -8.62 -12.24 -5.16
CA VAL A 532 -8.95 -10.81 -5.26
C VAL A 532 -9.48 -10.26 -3.93
N GLU A 533 -10.42 -10.96 -3.30
CA GLU A 533 -10.95 -10.60 -1.97
C GLU A 533 -9.82 -10.49 -0.92
N THR A 534 -8.86 -11.40 -0.98
CA THR A 534 -7.70 -11.39 -0.08
C THR A 534 -6.82 -10.17 -0.29
N ILE A 535 -6.53 -9.80 -1.55
CA ILE A 535 -5.79 -8.55 -1.86
C ILE A 535 -6.53 -7.32 -1.35
N LEU A 536 -7.84 -7.23 -1.58
CA LEU A 536 -8.66 -6.12 -1.09
C LEU A 536 -8.63 -6.05 0.44
N LYS A 537 -8.71 -7.19 1.13
CA LYS A 537 -8.58 -7.28 2.60
C LYS A 537 -7.21 -6.83 3.09
N ILE A 538 -6.12 -7.22 2.41
CA ILE A 538 -4.75 -6.77 2.73
C ILE A 538 -4.66 -5.25 2.64
N ILE A 539 -5.07 -4.66 1.51
CA ILE A 539 -5.02 -3.20 1.29
C ILE A 539 -5.88 -2.46 2.32
N LYS A 540 -7.09 -2.97 2.63
CA LYS A 540 -7.97 -2.39 3.66
C LYS A 540 -7.32 -2.39 5.03
N ASN A 541 -6.69 -3.50 5.41
CA ASN A 541 -6.00 -3.63 6.69
C ASN A 541 -4.78 -2.70 6.77
N GLU A 542 -3.95 -2.65 5.73
CA GLU A 542 -2.81 -1.75 5.66
C GLU A 542 -3.25 -0.28 5.73
N LEU A 543 -4.34 0.10 5.05
CA LEU A 543 -4.91 1.45 5.13
C LEU A 543 -5.42 1.75 6.54
N ASN A 544 -6.13 0.82 7.19
CA ASN A 544 -6.62 1.00 8.56
C ASN A 544 -5.47 1.21 9.55
N ILE A 545 -4.39 0.43 9.42
CA ILE A 545 -3.19 0.57 10.24
C ILE A 545 -2.54 1.92 10.00
N CYS A 546 -2.36 2.32 8.73
CA CYS A 546 -1.80 3.61 8.37
C CYS A 546 -2.63 4.77 8.95
N MET A 547 -3.96 4.72 8.80
CA MET A 547 -4.89 5.67 9.38
C MET A 547 -4.79 5.73 10.91
N ALA A 548 -4.70 4.59 11.59
CA ALA A 548 -4.57 4.56 13.04
C ALA A 548 -3.26 5.19 13.51
N ILE A 549 -2.14 4.84 12.88
CA ILE A 549 -0.82 5.41 13.19
C ILE A 549 -0.80 6.91 12.87
N ALA A 550 -1.43 7.29 11.75
CA ALA A 550 -1.53 8.68 11.30
C ALA A 550 -2.49 9.55 12.11
N GLY A 551 -3.25 8.96 13.04
CA GLY A 551 -4.26 9.69 13.78
C GLY A 551 -5.48 10.10 12.94
N CYS A 552 -5.88 9.31 11.94
CA CYS A 552 -7.02 9.58 11.07
C CYS A 552 -8.16 8.59 11.37
N PRO A 553 -9.13 8.92 12.24
CA PRO A 553 -10.29 8.05 12.52
C PRO A 553 -11.11 7.69 11.28
N THR A 554 -11.24 8.65 10.36
CA THR A 554 -12.04 8.53 9.14
C THR A 554 -11.21 8.90 7.91
N VAL A 555 -11.69 8.49 6.72
CA VAL A 555 -11.06 8.87 5.45
C VAL A 555 -11.04 10.39 5.26
N SER A 556 -12.04 11.12 5.76
CA SER A 556 -12.09 12.59 5.73
C SER A 556 -11.03 13.28 6.58
N ASP A 557 -10.43 12.58 7.55
CA ASP A 557 -9.35 13.14 8.37
C ASP A 557 -8.01 13.18 7.62
N ILE A 558 -7.90 12.44 6.50
CA ILE A 558 -6.71 12.37 5.66
C ILE A 558 -6.63 13.65 4.82
N SER A 559 -5.50 14.35 4.91
CA SER A 559 -5.28 15.65 4.25
C SER A 559 -3.82 15.87 3.89
N ARG A 560 -3.55 16.90 3.08
CA ARG A 560 -2.21 17.17 2.54
C ARG A 560 -1.12 17.34 3.58
N LYS A 561 -1.45 17.71 4.83
CA LYS A 561 -0.47 17.87 5.91
C LYS A 561 0.28 16.60 6.30
N TYR A 562 -0.24 15.42 5.96
CA TYR A 562 0.40 14.16 6.32
C TYR A 562 1.49 13.76 5.33
N VAL A 563 1.55 14.39 4.15
CA VAL A 563 2.46 14.00 3.08
C VAL A 563 3.23 15.22 2.57
N VAL A 564 4.50 15.02 2.23
CA VAL A 564 5.29 16.02 1.51
C VAL A 564 6.22 15.31 0.54
N HIS A 565 6.44 15.95 -0.61
CA HIS A 565 7.26 15.40 -1.69
C HIS A 565 8.74 15.34 -1.27
N GLU A 566 9.46 14.32 -1.76
CA GLU A 566 10.82 14.04 -1.29
C GLU A 566 11.84 15.16 -1.53
N SER A 567 11.61 15.96 -2.58
CA SER A 567 12.44 17.13 -2.91
C SER A 567 12.46 18.21 -1.81
N TYR A 568 11.54 18.16 -0.86
CA TYR A 568 11.58 19.02 0.33
C TYR A 568 12.52 18.50 1.43
N TYR A 569 12.79 17.19 1.47
CA TYR A 569 13.71 16.59 2.46
C TYR A 569 15.19 16.71 2.06
N SER A 570 15.48 16.80 0.76
CA SER A 570 16.86 16.73 0.24
C SER A 570 17.74 17.96 0.53
N LYS A 571 17.18 18.98 1.19
CA LYS A 571 17.86 20.22 1.63
C LYS A 571 18.34 20.19 3.10
N LEU A 572 18.66 19.01 3.63
CA LEU A 572 19.44 18.87 4.87
C LEU A 572 20.94 18.85 4.58
#